data_AF-T0ZD81-F1
#
_entry.id   AF-T0ZD81-F1
#
_cell.length_a   1.000
_cell.length_b   1.000
_cell.length_c   1.000
_cell.angle_alpha   90.00
_cell.angle_beta   90.00
_cell.angle_gamma   90.00
#
_symmetry.space_group_name_H-M   'P 1'
#
loop_
_entity.id
_entity.type
_entity.pdbx_description
1 polymer ?
#
loop_
_entity_poly.entity_id
_entity_poly.type
_entity_poly.pdbx_seq_one_letter_code
_entity_poly.pdbx_strand_id
1 'polypeptide(L)'
;RMGEQLARLRRADGHPYDLVELPSPGLLTDRSGRWLPATYANFLIINDAVLVPQYGSAADSKVCRMLEAVFPDRILYPVDARPLIQQYGSIHCATLQLPRGVVPA
;
A
#
# COMPACT_ATOMS: atom_id res chain seq x y z
N ARG A 1 20.02 -7.43 -2.15
CA ARG A 1 18.96 -6.41 -2.34
C ARG A 1 17.62 -6.95 -1.81
N MET A 2 16.66 -6.10 -1.41
CA MET A 2 15.41 -6.56 -0.78
C MET A 2 14.65 -7.58 -1.64
N GLY A 3 14.50 -7.35 -2.95
CA GLY A 3 13.84 -8.29 -3.86
C GLY A 3 14.49 -9.68 -3.88
N GLU A 4 15.82 -9.76 -3.87
CA GLU A 4 16.56 -11.03 -3.81
C GLU A 4 16.35 -11.76 -2.46
N GLN A 5 16.20 -11.01 -1.36
CA GLN A 5 15.91 -11.58 -0.05
C GLN A 5 14.49 -12.14 -0.02
N LEU A 6 13.51 -11.41 -0.55
CA LEU A 6 12.11 -11.85 -0.65
C LEU A 6 11.97 -13.09 -1.54
N ALA A 7 12.69 -13.17 -2.66
CA ALA A 7 12.67 -14.33 -3.57
C ALA A 7 13.17 -15.64 -2.92
N ARG A 8 13.93 -15.54 -1.82
CA ARG A 8 14.40 -16.70 -1.06
C ARG A 8 13.41 -17.17 0.01
N LEU A 9 12.42 -16.35 0.36
CA LEU A 9 11.41 -16.73 1.34
C LEU A 9 10.52 -17.85 0.79
N ARG A 10 10.00 -18.66 1.70
CA ARG A 10 9.09 -19.77 1.40
C ARG A 10 7.85 -19.66 2.30
N ARG A 11 6.71 -20.06 1.74
CA ARG A 11 5.45 -20.25 2.45
C ARG A 11 5.58 -21.45 3.41
N ALA A 12 4.61 -21.59 4.31
CA ALA A 12 4.60 -22.69 5.28
C ALA A 12 4.54 -24.08 4.62
N ASP A 13 4.03 -24.17 3.39
CA ASP A 13 3.98 -25.38 2.57
C ASP A 13 5.29 -25.65 1.77
N GLY A 14 6.31 -24.79 1.92
CA GLY A 14 7.59 -24.92 1.24
C GLY A 14 7.65 -24.31 -0.16
N HIS A 15 6.53 -23.83 -0.73
CA HIS A 15 6.54 -23.16 -2.03
C HIS A 15 7.07 -21.71 -1.93
N PRO A 16 7.67 -21.14 -3.00
CA PRO A 16 8.05 -19.74 -3.04
C PRO A 16 6.83 -18.81 -2.99
N TYR A 17 7.04 -17.56 -2.54
CA TYR A 17 6.03 -16.50 -2.67
C TYR A 17 6.02 -15.95 -4.10
N ASP A 18 4.82 -15.61 -4.57
CA ASP A 18 4.66 -14.81 -5.79
C ASP A 18 4.97 -13.35 -5.49
N LEU A 19 5.96 -12.79 -6.18
CA LEU A 19 6.42 -11.42 -5.95
C LEU A 19 5.79 -10.47 -6.97
N VAL A 20 4.96 -9.56 -6.47
CA VAL A 20 4.42 -8.44 -7.25
C VAL A 20 5.17 -7.18 -6.87
N GLU A 21 5.96 -6.65 -7.79
CA GLU A 21 6.73 -5.43 -7.56
C GLU A 21 5.82 -4.20 -7.55
N LEU A 22 6.00 -3.32 -6.55
CA LEU A 22 5.32 -2.02 -6.51
C LEU A 22 6.27 -0.92 -7.02
N PRO A 23 5.84 -0.09 -7.98
CA PRO A 23 6.64 1.02 -8.46
C PRO A 23 6.87 2.06 -7.34
N SER A 24 8.01 2.76 -7.42
CA SER A 24 8.25 3.91 -6.54
C SER A 24 7.32 5.08 -6.92
N PRO A 25 6.75 5.81 -5.94
CA PRO A 25 6.05 7.06 -6.22
C PRO A 25 6.97 8.19 -6.69
N GLY A 26 8.30 7.98 -6.67
CA GLY A 26 9.30 9.00 -6.98
C GLY A 26 9.69 9.82 -5.76
N LEU A 27 10.47 10.88 -5.99
CA LEU A 27 10.89 11.79 -4.94
C LEU A 27 9.77 12.78 -4.62
N LEU A 28 9.26 12.73 -3.39
CA LEU A 28 8.35 13.73 -2.83
C LEU A 28 9.03 14.45 -1.67
N THR A 29 8.80 15.75 -1.54
CA THR A 29 9.36 16.56 -0.45
C THR A 29 8.28 17.35 0.27
N ASP A 30 8.52 17.64 1.55
CA ASP A 30 7.74 18.62 2.31
C ASP A 30 8.05 20.06 1.88
N ARG A 31 7.38 21.02 2.50
CA ARG A 31 7.59 22.46 2.23
C ARG A 31 9.00 22.95 2.56
N SER A 32 9.74 22.23 3.41
CA SER A 32 11.13 22.54 3.78
C SER A 32 12.16 21.83 2.89
N GLY A 33 11.70 21.06 1.91
CA GLY A 33 12.56 20.28 1.00
C GLY A 33 13.02 18.94 1.57
N ARG A 34 12.51 18.51 2.73
CA ARG A 34 12.86 17.18 3.29
C ARG A 34 12.07 16.10 2.58
N TRP A 35 12.72 14.95 2.38
CA TRP A 35 12.11 13.82 1.71
C TRP A 35 10.96 13.24 2.52
N LEU A 36 9.90 12.88 1.81
CA LEU A 36 8.73 12.23 2.37
C LEU A 36 8.78 10.72 2.08
N PRO A 37 8.44 9.88 3.07
CA PRO A 37 8.53 8.42 2.95
C PRO A 37 7.32 7.83 2.21
N ALA A 38 6.98 8.39 1.04
CA ALA A 38 5.83 7.94 0.25
C ALA A 38 6.05 6.51 -0.26
N THR A 39 5.04 5.65 -0.09
CA THR A 39 5.06 4.27 -0.58
C THR A 39 3.66 3.73 -0.80
N TYR A 40 3.43 3.10 -1.95
CA TYR A 40 2.15 2.44 -2.22
C TYR A 40 1.94 1.19 -1.38
N ALA A 41 2.98 0.63 -0.76
CA ALA A 41 2.86 -0.51 0.15
C ALA A 41 2.03 -0.18 1.41
N ASN A 42 1.73 1.10 1.68
CA ASN A 42 0.94 1.54 2.82
C ASN A 42 -0.57 1.63 2.50
N PHE A 43 -1.08 0.71 1.67
CA PHE A 43 -2.51 0.56 1.40
C PHE A 43 -3.24 -0.11 2.56
N LEU A 44 -4.56 0.04 2.60
CA LEU A 44 -5.42 -0.56 3.62
C LEU A 44 -6.39 -1.54 2.98
N ILE A 45 -6.39 -2.79 3.45
CA ILE A 45 -7.41 -3.78 3.09
C ILE A 45 -8.56 -3.69 4.10
N ILE A 46 -9.79 -3.54 3.61
CA ILE A 46 -11.04 -3.63 4.38
C ILE A 46 -11.96 -4.68 3.74
N ASN A 47 -13.07 -5.01 4.40
CA ASN A 47 -13.99 -6.11 4.04
C ASN A 47 -14.11 -6.38 2.53
N ASP A 48 -14.58 -5.40 1.75
CA ASP A 48 -14.87 -5.57 0.32
C ASP A 48 -14.01 -4.66 -0.58
N ALA A 49 -12.98 -4.03 -0.01
CA ALA A 49 -12.21 -3.02 -0.72
C ALA A 49 -10.75 -2.90 -0.27
N VAL A 50 -9.94 -2.23 -1.10
CA VAL A 50 -8.56 -1.85 -0.79
C VAL A 50 -8.38 -0.37 -1.06
N LEU A 51 -8.00 0.39 -0.03
CA LEU A 51 -7.74 1.82 -0.13
C LEU A 51 -6.27 2.03 -0.48
N VAL A 52 -6.01 2.57 -1.68
CA VAL A 52 -4.66 2.73 -2.22
C VAL A 52 -4.26 4.20 -2.14
N PRO A 53 -3.16 4.54 -1.42
CA PRO A 53 -2.73 5.93 -1.31
C PRO A 53 -2.28 6.47 -2.67
N GLN A 54 -2.71 7.69 -2.98
CA GLN A 54 -2.33 8.44 -4.16
C GLN A 54 -1.51 9.65 -3.72
N TYR A 55 -0.44 9.93 -4.45
CA TYR A 55 0.53 10.96 -4.07
C TYR A 55 0.63 12.09 -5.11
N GLY A 56 -0.15 12.04 -6.19
CA GLY A 56 0.02 12.90 -7.36
C GLY A 56 1.20 12.46 -8.23
N SER A 57 1.59 11.19 -8.14
CA SER A 57 2.72 10.62 -8.87
C SER A 57 2.26 10.03 -10.19
N ALA A 58 3.13 9.99 -11.20
CA ALA A 58 2.84 9.31 -12.47
C ALA A 58 2.57 7.79 -12.30
N ALA A 59 3.00 7.19 -11.17
CA ALA A 59 2.78 5.78 -10.88
C ALA A 59 1.39 5.49 -10.27
N ASP A 60 0.66 6.49 -9.79
CA ASP A 60 -0.61 6.39 -9.05
C ASP A 60 -1.60 5.45 -9.75
N SER A 61 -1.97 5.75 -11.00
CA SER A 61 -2.92 4.95 -11.77
C SER A 61 -2.39 3.57 -12.16
N LYS A 62 -1.08 3.42 -12.33
CA LYS A 62 -0.47 2.12 -12.65
C LYS A 62 -0.61 1.17 -11.47
N VAL A 63 -0.40 1.65 -10.25
CA VAL A 63 -0.51 0.82 -9.03
C VAL A 63 -1.92 0.31 -8.83
N CYS A 64 -2.94 1.15 -8.98
CA CYS A 64 -4.32 0.70 -8.86
C CYS A 64 -4.62 -0.48 -9.79
N ARG A 65 -4.28 -0.36 -11.09
CA ARG A 65 -4.50 -1.45 -12.07
C ARG A 65 -3.74 -2.73 -11.73
N MET A 66 -2.52 -2.61 -11.20
CA MET A 66 -1.74 -3.77 -10.78
C MET A 66 -2.39 -4.46 -9.57
N LEU A 67 -2.87 -3.69 -8.60
CA LEU A 67 -3.52 -4.22 -7.41
C LEU A 67 -4.91 -4.79 -7.69
N GLU A 68 -5.63 -4.33 -8.71
CA GLU A 68 -6.89 -4.95 -9.17
C GLU A 68 -6.67 -6.42 -9.55
N ALA A 69 -5.57 -6.76 -10.23
CA ALA A 69 -5.26 -8.14 -10.58
C ALA A 69 -4.89 -9.00 -9.36
N VAL A 70 -4.36 -8.38 -8.29
CA VAL A 70 -4.00 -9.05 -7.03
C VAL A 70 -5.22 -9.27 -6.14
N PHE A 71 -6.18 -8.35 -6.19
CA PHE A 71 -7.40 -8.37 -5.37
C PHE A 71 -8.66 -8.42 -6.26
N PRO A 72 -8.88 -9.52 -7.03
CA PRO A 72 -9.94 -9.59 -8.02
C PRO A 72 -11.36 -9.43 -7.43
N ASP A 73 -11.54 -9.81 -6.17
CA ASP A 73 -12.83 -9.76 -5.46
C ASP A 73 -13.02 -8.50 -4.61
N ARG A 74 -12.14 -7.49 -4.73
CA ARG A 74 -12.21 -6.26 -3.94
C ARG A 74 -12.24 -5.02 -4.83
N ILE A 75 -12.96 -4.00 -4.38
CA ILE A 75 -12.96 -2.70 -5.05
C ILE A 75 -11.69 -1.93 -4.67
N LEU A 76 -10.95 -1.43 -5.65
CA LEU A 76 -9.76 -0.60 -5.42
C LEU A 76 -10.20 0.87 -5.33
N TYR A 77 -10.07 1.47 -4.15
CA TYR A 77 -10.40 2.88 -3.92
C TYR A 77 -9.11 3.73 -3.82
N PRO A 78 -8.81 4.57 -4.82
CA PRO A 78 -7.73 5.53 -4.70
C PRO A 78 -8.09 6.60 -3.67
N VAL A 79 -7.15 6.94 -2.78
CA VAL A 79 -7.35 7.95 -1.73
C VAL A 79 -6.17 8.93 -1.75
N ASP A 80 -6.48 10.22 -1.79
CA ASP A 80 -5.44 11.27 -1.71
C ASP A 80 -4.75 11.24 -0.35
N ALA A 81 -3.52 10.72 -0.32
CA ALA A 81 -2.70 10.59 0.87
C ALA A 81 -1.68 11.72 1.02
N ARG A 82 -1.70 12.73 0.13
CA ARG A 82 -0.77 13.87 0.19
C ARG A 82 -0.86 14.65 1.50
N PRO A 83 -2.04 14.87 2.11
CA PRO A 83 -2.10 15.52 3.42
C PRO A 83 -1.44 14.69 4.53
N LEU A 84 -1.66 13.37 4.55
CA LEU A 84 -1.09 12.47 5.56
C LEU A 84 0.44 12.37 5.43
N ILE A 85 0.95 12.26 4.20
CA ILE A 85 2.38 12.04 3.99
C ILE A 85 3.24 13.25 4.36
N GLN A 86 2.66 14.45 4.46
CA GLN A 86 3.33 15.61 5.07
C GLN A 86 3.66 15.40 6.56
N GLN A 87 2.97 14.47 7.23
CA GLN A 87 3.23 14.04 8.60
C GLN A 87 3.97 12.69 8.64
N TYR A 88 4.66 12.32 7.55
CA TYR A 88 5.52 11.13 7.45
C TYR A 88 4.78 9.79 7.62
N GLY A 89 3.47 9.77 7.42
CA GLY A 89 2.63 8.57 7.44
C GLY A 89 1.66 8.51 6.26
N SER A 90 1.00 7.37 6.07
CA SER A 90 -0.02 7.19 5.04
C SER A 90 -1.22 6.44 5.62
N ILE A 91 -2.16 6.02 4.76
CA ILE A 91 -3.48 5.52 5.14
C ILE A 91 -3.40 4.39 6.17
N HIS A 92 -2.61 3.34 5.89
CA HIS A 92 -2.49 2.20 6.79
C HIS A 92 -2.03 2.61 8.19
N CYS A 93 -1.06 3.53 8.28
CA CYS A 93 -0.52 4.00 9.57
C CYS A 93 -1.55 4.71 10.45
N ALA A 94 -2.60 5.29 9.86
CA ALA A 94 -3.64 6.02 10.58
C ALA A 94 -4.82 5.13 11.00
N THR A 95 -4.75 3.82 10.76
CA THR A 95 -5.89 2.91 10.87
C THR A 95 -5.56 1.67 11.67
N LEU A 96 -6.59 1.07 12.28
CA LEU A 96 -6.52 -0.21 12.96
C LEU A 96 -7.77 -1.02 12.60
N GLN A 97 -7.57 -2.21 12.06
CA GLN A 97 -8.68 -3.08 11.67
C GLN A 97 -9.14 -3.88 12.88
N LEU A 98 -10.45 -3.87 13.14
CA LEU A 98 -11.06 -4.69 14.18
C LEU A 98 -11.83 -5.83 13.51
N PRO A 99 -11.46 -7.09 13.76
CA PRO A 99 -12.21 -8.23 13.24
C PRO A 99 -13.68 -8.20 13.67
N ARG A 100 -14.55 -8.80 12.85
CA ARG A 100 -15.97 -8.97 13.18
C ARG A 100 -16.10 -9.70 14.53
N GLY A 101 -16.90 -9.12 15.43
CA GLY A 101 -17.16 -9.67 16.77
C GLY A 101 -16.28 -9.12 17.88
N VAL A 102 -15.29 -8.27 17.59
CA VAL A 102 -14.45 -7.62 18.63
C VAL A 102 -15.15 -6.42 19.26
N VAL A 103 -15.93 -5.67 18.49
CA VAL A 103 -16.71 -4.53 18.97
C VAL A 103 -18.16 -4.99 19.21
N PRO A 104 -18.79 -4.66 20.35
CA PRO A 104 -20.22 -4.90 20.57
C PRO A 104 -21.06 -4.25 19.47
N ALA A 105 -22.18 -4.89 19.12
CA ALA A 105 -23.15 -4.34 18.17
C ALA A 105 -23.81 -3.06 18.71
#